data_AF-A0A0B2VZH2-F1
#
_entry.id   AF-A0A0B2VZH2-F1
#
_cell.length_a   1.000
_cell.length_b   1.000
_cell.length_c   1.000
_cell.angle_alpha   90.00
_cell.angle_beta   90.00
_cell.angle_gamma   90.00
#
_symmetry.space_group_name_H-M   'P 1'
#
loop_
_entity.id
_entity.type
_entity.pdbx_description
1 polymer ?
#
loop_
_entity_poly.entity_id
_entity_poly.type
_entity_poly.pdbx_seq_one_letter_code
_entity_poly.pdbx_strand_id
1 'polypeptide(L)'
;MVFGGLEALKSKELRRLFDERRCLWSTLYVSLEGLIAKFDMVLEKITLEGYDALKKVLEGSKTRTVILFTGSKDSASGRSWCPDCVQAEPVIGKVMHELSTSSFAEQNNMRYIECSVGPREYWKDPKNSFRIDEKLKISCIPTLLEYGVKGKKLVESQLTNEVLVKEFFVEDE
;
A
#
# COMPACT_ATOMS: atom_id res chain seq x y z
N MET A 1 -15.64 27.13 -34.34
CA MET A 1 -14.93 26.25 -33.39
C MET A 1 -15.38 26.63 -32.00
N VAL A 2 -15.81 25.65 -31.22
CA VAL A 2 -16.78 25.76 -30.13
C VAL A 2 -16.10 25.43 -28.79
N PHE A 3 -16.69 26.00 -27.72
CA PHE A 3 -16.62 25.65 -26.29
C PHE A 3 -15.52 26.31 -25.43
N GLY A 4 -15.91 27.36 -24.69
CA GLY A 4 -15.13 27.95 -23.60
C GLY A 4 -15.96 28.91 -22.73
N GLY A 5 -17.23 28.58 -22.46
CA GLY A 5 -18.23 29.57 -22.03
C GLY A 5 -19.05 29.28 -20.77
N LEU A 6 -18.74 28.29 -19.93
CA LEU A 6 -19.65 27.95 -18.81
C LEU A 6 -19.04 27.77 -17.40
N GLU A 7 -17.72 27.81 -17.21
CA GLU A 7 -17.14 27.63 -15.86
C GLU A 7 -16.69 28.93 -15.15
N ALA A 8 -16.54 30.03 -15.87
CA ALA A 8 -15.98 31.28 -15.31
C ALA A 8 -17.00 32.16 -14.56
N LEU A 9 -18.31 31.88 -14.66
CA LEU A 9 -19.36 32.75 -14.13
C LEU A 9 -19.84 32.41 -12.70
N LYS A 10 -19.50 31.23 -12.15
CA LYS A 10 -19.84 30.89 -10.74
C LYS A 10 -18.87 31.48 -9.71
N SER A 11 -17.69 31.97 -10.12
CA SER A 11 -16.61 32.36 -9.21
C SER A 11 -16.67 33.82 -8.71
N LYS A 12 -17.42 34.69 -9.40
CA LYS A 12 -17.47 36.12 -9.08
C LYS A 12 -18.67 36.51 -8.20
N GLU A 13 -19.82 35.85 -8.40
CA GLU A 13 -21.03 36.06 -7.58
C GLU A 13 -20.83 35.55 -6.13
N LEU A 14 -20.15 34.40 -5.97
CA LEU A 14 -19.85 33.79 -4.66
C LEU A 14 -18.89 34.61 -3.79
N ARG A 15 -18.04 35.45 -4.40
CA ARG A 15 -17.12 36.34 -3.68
C ARG A 15 -17.82 37.55 -3.08
N ARG A 16 -18.93 38.03 -3.65
CA ARG A 16 -19.68 39.18 -3.12
C ARG A 16 -20.56 38.82 -1.93
N LEU A 17 -21.05 37.58 -1.85
CA LEU A 17 -21.79 37.09 -0.69
C LEU A 17 -20.91 36.83 0.55
N PHE A 18 -19.58 36.93 0.41
CA PHE A 18 -18.62 36.60 1.45
C PHE A 18 -18.11 37.81 2.26
N ASP A 19 -18.52 39.04 1.94
CA ASP A 19 -17.98 40.26 2.57
C ASP A 19 -18.88 40.88 3.68
N GLU A 20 -20.07 40.32 3.95
CA GLU A 20 -21.04 40.96 4.86
C GLU A 20 -21.39 40.20 6.15
N ARG A 21 -20.67 39.13 6.53
CA ARG A 21 -20.89 38.44 7.81
C ARG A 21 -19.60 38.05 8.54
N ARG A 22 -18.76 39.05 8.77
CA ARG A 22 -17.36 38.94 9.26
C ARG A 22 -17.16 38.60 10.75
N CYS A 23 -18.19 38.32 11.56
CA CYS A 23 -18.01 38.27 13.03
C CYS A 23 -18.47 37.01 13.79
N LEU A 24 -18.97 35.95 13.15
CA LEU A 24 -19.44 34.74 13.88
C LEU A 24 -18.74 33.43 13.51
N TRP A 25 -17.74 33.45 12.63
CA TRP A 25 -17.09 32.23 12.13
C TRP A 25 -15.69 31.95 12.70
N SER A 26 -15.12 32.85 13.51
CA SER A 26 -13.75 32.66 14.04
C SER A 26 -13.65 31.53 15.06
N THR A 27 -14.68 31.28 15.87
CA THR A 27 -14.62 30.23 16.91
C THR A 27 -14.91 28.82 16.38
N LEU A 28 -15.63 28.70 15.26
CA LEU A 28 -15.92 27.38 14.67
C LEU A 28 -14.80 26.89 13.74
N TYR A 29 -14.05 27.81 13.13
CA TYR A 29 -12.98 27.48 12.18
C TYR A 29 -11.75 26.87 12.84
N VAL A 30 -11.41 27.31 14.05
CA VAL A 30 -10.28 26.76 14.83
C VAL A 30 -10.54 25.31 15.26
N SER A 31 -11.80 24.90 15.41
CA SER A 31 -12.15 23.52 15.75
C SER A 31 -12.12 22.58 14.54
N LEU A 32 -12.38 23.10 13.32
CA LEU A 32 -12.35 22.30 12.10
C LEU A 32 -10.93 22.06 11.56
N GLU A 33 -9.98 22.98 11.73
CA GLU A 33 -8.58 22.70 11.36
C GLU A 33 -7.94 21.63 12.27
N GLY A 34 -8.37 21.53 13.53
CA GLY A 34 -8.02 20.42 14.40
C GLY A 34 -8.67 19.08 14.00
N LEU A 35 -9.79 19.13 13.27
CA LEU A 35 -10.53 17.94 12.82
C LEU A 35 -10.14 17.47 11.41
N ILE A 36 -9.65 18.37 10.54
CA ILE A 36 -9.15 18.03 9.20
C ILE A 36 -7.75 17.41 9.28
N ALA A 37 -7.03 17.62 10.38
CA ALA A 37 -5.82 16.88 10.74
C ALA A 37 -6.10 15.54 11.46
N LYS A 38 -7.35 15.02 11.45
CA LYS A 38 -7.56 13.56 11.51
C LYS A 38 -7.11 12.98 10.17
N PHE A 39 -5.79 12.96 10.06
CA PHE A 39 -4.97 12.25 9.13
C PHE A 39 -5.59 10.88 8.88
N ASP A 40 -6.13 10.70 7.68
CA ASP A 40 -6.43 9.38 7.13
C ASP A 40 -5.08 8.65 6.98
N MET A 41 -4.56 8.11 8.09
CA MET A 41 -3.46 7.15 8.09
C MET A 41 -4.12 5.83 7.69
N VAL A 42 -4.27 5.68 6.39
CA VAL A 42 -4.96 4.56 5.78
C VAL A 42 -3.91 3.51 5.42
N LEU A 43 -4.13 2.29 5.89
CA LEU A 43 -3.48 1.11 5.35
C LEU A 43 -3.89 0.97 3.87
N GLU A 44 -3.03 1.45 2.97
CA GLU A 44 -3.29 1.41 1.53
C GLU A 44 -2.90 0.03 0.98
N LYS A 45 -3.89 -0.80 0.61
CA LYS A 45 -3.65 -2.09 -0.05
C LYS A 45 -3.61 -1.92 -1.57
N ILE A 46 -2.49 -2.29 -2.19
CA ILE A 46 -2.28 -2.27 -3.65
C ILE A 46 -1.98 -3.69 -4.12
N THR A 47 -2.58 -4.10 -5.23
CA THR A 47 -2.28 -5.38 -5.90
C THR A 47 -1.71 -5.08 -7.28
N LEU A 48 -0.60 -5.72 -7.64
CA LEU A 48 0.05 -5.52 -8.93
C LEU A 48 0.75 -6.79 -9.41
N GLU A 49 1.05 -6.85 -10.70
CA GLU A 49 1.77 -7.94 -11.33
C GLU A 49 2.96 -7.40 -12.13
N GLY A 50 4.11 -8.04 -11.96
CA GLY A 50 5.33 -7.70 -12.68
C GLY A 50 6.18 -6.60 -12.05
N TYR A 51 7.46 -6.60 -12.43
CA TYR A 51 8.47 -5.73 -11.86
C TYR A 51 8.28 -4.26 -12.27
N ASP A 52 7.89 -3.99 -13.52
CA ASP A 52 7.72 -2.61 -14.02
C ASP A 52 6.59 -1.87 -13.29
N ALA A 53 5.49 -2.57 -12.99
CA ALA A 53 4.39 -2.02 -12.22
C ALA A 53 4.82 -1.71 -10.77
N LEU A 54 5.55 -2.63 -10.15
CA LEU A 54 6.10 -2.42 -8.80
C LEU A 54 6.99 -1.18 -8.76
N LYS A 55 7.93 -1.07 -9.70
CA LYS A 55 8.87 0.06 -9.76
C LYS A 55 8.16 1.40 -9.86
N LYS A 56 7.13 1.50 -10.70
CA LYS A 56 6.31 2.73 -10.83
C LYS A 56 5.61 3.13 -9.53
N VAL A 57 5.12 2.15 -8.76
CA VAL A 57 4.46 2.41 -7.47
C VAL A 57 5.45 2.81 -6.38
N LEU A 58 6.68 2.31 -6.45
CA LEU A 58 7.77 2.65 -5.54
C LEU A 58 8.44 3.99 -5.88
N GLU A 59 8.34 4.45 -7.13
CA GLU A 59 8.88 5.74 -7.56
C GLU A 59 8.10 6.89 -6.92
N GLY A 60 8.74 7.59 -5.98
CA GLY A 60 8.19 8.78 -5.33
C GLY A 60 7.41 8.53 -4.04
N SER A 61 7.31 7.28 -3.56
CA SER A 61 6.70 6.99 -2.26
C SER A 61 7.66 7.34 -1.11
N LYS A 62 7.15 8.10 -0.12
CA LYS A 62 7.83 8.35 1.17
C LYS A 62 7.18 7.60 2.35
N THR A 63 6.08 6.91 2.07
CA THR A 63 5.32 6.14 3.05
C THR A 63 5.99 4.79 3.31
N ARG A 64 5.95 4.32 4.56
CA ARG A 64 6.38 2.97 4.95
C ARG A 64 5.69 1.96 4.03
N THR A 65 6.44 1.22 3.24
CA THR A 65 5.88 0.33 2.20
C THR A 65 6.32 -1.09 2.44
N VAL A 66 5.37 -1.98 2.70
CA VAL A 66 5.57 -3.42 2.83
C VAL A 66 5.12 -4.09 1.56
N ILE A 67 5.95 -4.97 1.01
CA ILE A 67 5.72 -5.67 -0.26
C ILE A 67 5.70 -7.17 0.00
N LEU A 68 4.60 -7.84 -0.34
CA LEU A 68 4.50 -9.29 -0.43
C LEU A 68 4.76 -9.73 -1.87
N PHE A 69 5.80 -10.55 -2.07
CA PHE A 69 6.08 -11.22 -3.32
C PHE A 69 5.42 -12.60 -3.32
N THR A 70 4.51 -12.82 -4.28
CA THR A 70 3.79 -14.08 -4.46
C THR A 70 3.86 -14.55 -5.91
N GLY A 71 3.68 -15.85 -6.14
CA GLY A 71 3.51 -16.39 -7.49
C GLY A 71 2.23 -15.87 -8.14
N SER A 72 2.21 -15.71 -9.46
CA SER A 72 0.96 -15.37 -10.16
C SER A 72 -0.11 -16.43 -9.89
N LYS A 73 -1.36 -15.96 -9.76
CA LYS A 73 -2.52 -16.83 -9.62
C LYS A 73 -2.86 -17.40 -10.99
N ASP A 74 -3.02 -18.71 -11.05
CA ASP A 74 -3.47 -19.40 -12.26
C ASP A 74 -4.91 -19.01 -12.59
N SER A 75 -5.20 -18.67 -13.84
CA SER A 75 -6.51 -18.16 -14.25
C SER A 75 -7.63 -19.20 -14.15
N ALA A 76 -7.29 -20.50 -14.18
CA ALA A 76 -8.28 -21.58 -14.08
C ALA A 76 -8.65 -21.89 -12.62
N SER A 77 -7.68 -21.91 -11.71
CA SER A 77 -7.89 -22.27 -10.30
C SER A 77 -8.01 -21.07 -9.36
N GLY A 78 -7.60 -19.87 -9.80
CA GLY A 78 -7.50 -18.68 -8.95
C GLY A 78 -6.45 -18.79 -7.85
N ARG A 79 -5.59 -19.81 -7.88
CA ARG A 79 -4.57 -20.09 -6.85
C ARG A 79 -3.18 -19.83 -7.40
N SER A 80 -2.28 -19.38 -6.53
CA SER A 80 -0.87 -19.23 -6.87
C SER A 80 -0.29 -20.60 -7.27
N TRP A 81 0.55 -20.63 -8.31
CA TRP A 81 1.23 -21.86 -8.74
C TRP A 81 2.23 -22.39 -7.70
N CYS A 82 2.56 -21.58 -6.69
CA CYS A 82 3.45 -21.94 -5.58
C CYS A 82 2.62 -22.43 -4.37
N PRO A 83 2.86 -23.66 -3.88
CA PRO A 83 2.10 -24.20 -2.74
C PRO A 83 2.34 -23.45 -1.44
N ASP A 84 3.55 -22.92 -1.23
CA ASP A 84 3.88 -22.15 -0.01
C ASP A 84 3.16 -20.80 0.01
N CYS A 85 2.99 -20.17 -1.16
CA CYS A 85 2.19 -18.95 -1.28
C CYS A 85 0.72 -19.20 -0.91
N VAL A 86 0.15 -20.33 -1.33
CA VAL A 86 -1.24 -20.71 -1.00
C VAL A 86 -1.42 -20.94 0.50
N GLN A 87 -0.41 -21.51 1.18
CA GLN A 87 -0.44 -21.72 2.63
C GLN A 87 -0.29 -20.42 3.43
N ALA A 88 0.53 -19.48 2.95
CA ALA A 88 0.75 -18.20 3.62
C ALA A 88 -0.39 -17.19 3.42
N GLU A 89 -1.11 -17.23 2.29
CA GLU A 89 -2.22 -16.32 1.95
C GLU A 89 -3.26 -16.14 3.08
N PRO A 90 -3.82 -17.21 3.70
CA PRO A 90 -4.80 -17.04 4.78
C PRO A 90 -4.21 -16.40 6.05
N VAL A 91 -2.94 -16.68 6.37
CA VAL A 91 -2.27 -16.12 7.55
C VAL A 91 -2.06 -14.62 7.38
N ILE A 92 -1.52 -14.22 6.22
CA ILE A 92 -1.29 -12.80 5.90
C ILE A 92 -2.63 -12.05 5.80
N GLY A 93 -3.65 -12.65 5.17
CA GLY A 93 -4.98 -12.08 5.08
C GLY A 93 -5.60 -11.82 6.46
N LYS A 94 -5.45 -12.77 7.40
CA LYS A 94 -5.91 -12.62 8.78
C LYS A 94 -5.19 -11.47 9.50
N VAL A 95 -3.86 -11.46 9.46
CA VAL A 95 -3.07 -10.38 10.11
C VAL A 95 -3.42 -9.02 9.52
N MET A 96 -3.54 -8.92 8.19
CA MET A 96 -3.91 -7.67 7.53
C MET A 96 -5.30 -7.18 7.94
N HIS A 97 -6.26 -8.11 8.05
CA HIS A 97 -7.59 -7.79 8.57
C HIS A 97 -7.53 -7.27 10.01
N GLU A 98 -6.81 -7.96 10.90
CA GLU A 98 -6.63 -7.50 12.28
C GLU A 98 -6.00 -6.12 12.36
N LEU A 99 -4.93 -5.88 11.59
CA LEU A 99 -4.25 -4.58 11.52
C LEU A 99 -5.21 -3.48 11.03
N SER A 100 -6.03 -3.76 10.02
CA SER A 100 -7.02 -2.82 9.48
C SER A 100 -8.16 -2.49 10.47
N THR A 101 -8.53 -3.45 11.32
CA THR A 101 -9.58 -3.25 12.34
C THR A 101 -9.05 -2.63 13.63
N SER A 102 -7.73 -2.67 13.84
CA SER A 102 -7.08 -2.09 15.01
C SER A 102 -6.69 -0.65 14.75
N SER A 103 -6.58 0.16 15.80
CA SER A 103 -6.04 1.52 15.72
C SER A 103 -4.56 1.58 15.29
N PHE A 104 -3.92 0.45 15.01
CA PHE A 104 -2.55 0.39 14.49
C PHE A 104 -2.46 1.04 13.10
N ALA A 105 -3.37 0.73 12.19
CA ALA A 105 -3.38 1.33 10.85
C ALA A 105 -3.60 2.86 10.93
N GLU A 106 -4.51 3.29 11.82
CA GLU A 106 -4.80 4.72 12.06
C GLU A 106 -3.62 5.49 12.68
N GLN A 107 -2.66 4.79 13.29
CA GLN A 107 -1.48 5.38 13.91
C GLN A 107 -0.22 5.22 13.06
N ASN A 108 -0.25 4.35 12.03
CA ASN A 108 0.90 4.05 11.17
C ASN A 108 0.50 4.17 9.70
N ASN A 109 0.94 5.25 9.06
CA ASN A 109 0.74 5.46 7.63
C ASN A 109 1.62 4.49 6.86
N MET A 110 1.04 3.35 6.48
CA MET A 110 1.74 2.27 5.78
C MET A 110 0.99 1.82 4.53
N ARG A 111 1.75 1.41 3.53
CA ARG A 111 1.26 0.83 2.29
C ARG A 111 1.60 -0.64 2.25
N TYR A 112 0.62 -1.47 1.92
CA TYR A 112 0.78 -2.90 1.69
C TYR A 112 0.61 -3.22 0.20
N ILE A 113 1.67 -3.75 -0.43
CA ILE A 113 1.69 -4.10 -1.84
C ILE A 113 1.75 -5.62 -1.99
N GLU A 114 0.77 -6.21 -2.64
CA GLU A 114 0.80 -7.61 -3.08
C GLU A 114 1.30 -7.64 -4.53
N CYS A 115 2.54 -8.08 -4.72
CA CYS A 115 3.23 -8.13 -6.00
C CYS A 115 3.30 -9.58 -6.51
N SER A 116 2.58 -9.85 -7.59
CA SER A 116 2.73 -11.11 -8.33
C SER A 116 4.00 -11.07 -9.17
N VAL A 117 4.92 -12.02 -8.94
CA VAL A 117 6.19 -12.10 -9.69
C VAL A 117 6.01 -12.56 -11.14
N GLY A 118 4.81 -13.02 -11.50
CA GLY A 118 4.48 -13.58 -12.81
C GLY A 118 4.56 -15.11 -12.84
N PRO A 119 4.70 -15.70 -14.04
CA PRO A 119 4.64 -17.14 -14.24
C PRO A 119 5.85 -17.86 -13.65
N ARG A 120 5.67 -19.13 -13.33
CA ARG A 120 6.72 -19.99 -12.74
C ARG A 120 8.01 -20.03 -13.55
N GLU A 121 7.90 -19.99 -14.87
CA GLU A 121 9.06 -20.02 -15.79
C GLU A 121 9.93 -18.78 -15.63
N TYR A 122 9.31 -17.60 -15.54
CA TYR A 122 10.01 -16.34 -15.29
C TYR A 122 10.70 -16.35 -13.92
N TRP A 123 10.03 -16.85 -12.88
CA TRP A 123 10.59 -16.89 -11.52
C TRP A 123 11.82 -17.80 -11.39
N LYS A 124 11.86 -18.90 -12.15
CA LYS A 124 12.98 -19.86 -12.15
C LYS A 124 14.25 -19.26 -12.73
N ASP A 125 14.17 -18.26 -13.61
CA ASP A 125 15.35 -17.63 -14.19
C ASP A 125 16.12 -16.85 -13.08
N PRO A 126 17.39 -17.19 -12.80
CA PRO A 126 18.20 -16.43 -11.85
C PRO A 126 18.46 -14.98 -12.29
N LYS A 127 18.31 -14.67 -13.58
CA LYS A 127 18.47 -13.32 -14.15
C LYS A 127 17.17 -12.50 -14.13
N ASN A 128 16.11 -12.99 -13.49
CA ASN A 128 14.88 -12.22 -13.40
C ASN A 128 15.07 -10.91 -12.61
N SER A 129 14.27 -9.90 -12.93
CA SER A 129 14.42 -8.55 -12.39
C SER A 129 14.31 -8.50 -10.86
N PHE A 130 13.51 -9.37 -10.24
CA PHE A 130 13.34 -9.42 -8.79
C PHE A 130 14.58 -9.98 -8.05
N ARG A 131 15.33 -10.89 -8.68
CA ARG A 131 16.53 -11.52 -8.12
C ARG A 131 17.77 -10.66 -8.27
N ILE A 132 17.90 -9.97 -9.41
CA ILE A 132 19.08 -9.14 -9.72
C ILE A 132 19.02 -7.76 -9.07
N ASP A 133 17.82 -7.26 -8.74
CA ASP A 133 17.65 -5.95 -8.14
C ASP A 133 18.28 -5.90 -6.74
N GLU A 134 19.23 -4.98 -6.52
CA GLU A 134 19.96 -4.87 -5.26
C GLU A 134 19.09 -4.43 -4.08
N LYS A 135 17.98 -3.73 -4.35
CA LYS A 135 17.07 -3.24 -3.30
C LYS A 135 16.10 -4.33 -2.86
N LEU A 136 15.66 -5.18 -3.79
CA LEU A 136 14.71 -6.26 -3.50
C LEU A 136 15.40 -7.57 -3.15
N LYS A 137 16.38 -7.99 -3.95
CA LYS A 137 17.20 -9.21 -3.80
C LYS A 137 16.41 -10.42 -3.27
N ILE A 138 15.30 -10.73 -3.93
CA ILE A 138 14.37 -11.78 -3.49
C ILE A 138 14.87 -13.14 -3.96
N SER A 139 15.17 -14.04 -3.03
CA SER A 139 15.70 -15.39 -3.32
C SER A 139 14.61 -16.46 -3.45
N CYS A 140 13.51 -16.30 -2.73
CA CYS A 140 12.42 -17.27 -2.62
C CYS A 140 11.06 -16.56 -2.58
N ILE A 141 9.99 -17.31 -2.80
CA ILE A 141 8.62 -16.84 -2.60
C ILE A 141 7.84 -17.91 -1.82
N PRO A 142 6.88 -17.54 -0.98
CA PRO A 142 6.47 -16.17 -0.66
C PRO A 142 7.54 -15.41 0.15
N THR A 143 7.70 -14.10 -0.10
CA THR A 143 8.60 -13.23 0.69
C THR A 143 7.89 -11.92 1.01
N LEU A 144 7.90 -11.52 2.28
CA LEU A 144 7.44 -10.22 2.74
C LEU A 144 8.65 -9.34 3.02
N LEU A 145 8.72 -8.17 2.42
CA LEU A 145 9.85 -7.24 2.50
C LEU A 145 9.35 -5.85 2.87
N GLU A 146 10.03 -5.18 3.79
CA GLU A 146 9.82 -3.76 4.02
C GLU A 146 10.76 -2.94 3.13
N TYR A 147 10.20 -2.15 2.22
CA TYR A 147 10.98 -1.37 1.27
C TYR A 147 11.66 -0.19 1.95
N GLY A 148 12.98 -0.08 1.78
CA GLY A 148 13.80 0.98 2.38
C GLY A 148 14.52 0.56 3.66
N VAL A 149 14.10 -0.52 4.32
CA VAL A 149 14.75 -1.06 5.53
C VAL A 149 15.64 -2.24 5.15
N LYS A 150 16.94 -2.14 5.37
CA LYS A 150 17.88 -3.21 5.03
C LYS A 150 17.75 -4.36 6.03
N GLY A 151 17.42 -5.56 5.53
CA GLY A 151 17.40 -6.79 6.33
C GLY A 151 16.03 -7.16 6.89
N LYS A 152 15.05 -6.27 6.85
CA LYS A 152 13.69 -6.55 7.33
C LYS A 152 12.87 -7.29 6.27
N LYS A 153 12.95 -8.62 6.32
CA LYS A 153 12.19 -9.53 5.45
C LYS A 153 11.81 -10.84 6.15
N LEU A 154 10.66 -11.39 5.79
CA LEU A 154 10.23 -12.74 6.15
C LEU A 154 10.11 -13.60 4.89
N VAL A 155 10.54 -14.85 4.99
CA VAL A 155 10.57 -15.79 3.85
C VAL A 155 9.80 -17.07 4.13
N GLU A 156 9.14 -17.61 3.11
CA GLU A 156 8.57 -18.96 3.05
C GLU A 156 7.76 -19.35 4.31
N SER A 157 8.27 -20.28 5.12
CA SER A 157 7.60 -20.79 6.31
C SER A 157 7.47 -19.77 7.45
N GLN A 158 8.23 -18.68 7.42
CA GLN A 158 8.05 -17.60 8.39
C GLN A 158 6.70 -16.91 8.20
N LEU A 159 6.18 -16.89 6.97
CA LEU A 159 4.90 -16.29 6.63
C LEU A 159 3.70 -17.14 7.04
N THR A 160 3.92 -18.42 7.38
CA THR A 160 2.87 -19.26 7.96
C THR A 160 2.73 -19.06 9.47
N ASN A 161 3.66 -18.35 10.12
CA ASN A 161 3.58 -18.04 11.54
C ASN A 161 2.94 -16.66 11.75
N GLU A 162 1.70 -16.68 12.23
CA GLU A 162 0.90 -15.46 12.48
C GLU A 162 1.60 -14.46 13.41
N VAL A 163 2.30 -14.95 14.43
CA VAL A 163 2.99 -14.09 15.42
C VAL A 163 4.11 -13.31 14.75
N LEU A 164 4.96 -14.00 13.96
CA LEU A 164 6.07 -13.36 13.24
C LEU A 164 5.57 -12.33 12.24
N VAL A 165 4.51 -12.66 11.50
CA VAL A 165 3.92 -11.72 10.52
C VAL A 165 3.37 -10.49 11.24
N LYS A 166 2.74 -10.66 12.41
CA LYS A 166 2.20 -9.54 13.18
C LYS A 166 3.30 -8.65 13.76
N GLU A 167 4.33 -9.25 14.36
CA GLU A 167 5.51 -8.54 14.88
C GLU A 167 6.21 -7.73 13.77
N PHE A 168 6.32 -8.29 12.56
CA PHE A 168 6.90 -7.61 11.41
C PHE A 168 6.23 -6.26 11.09
N PHE A 169 4.91 -6.17 11.23
CA PHE A 169 4.19 -4.92 11.02
C PHE A 169 4.33 -3.98 12.21
N VAL A 170 4.26 -4.50 13.44
CA VAL A 170 4.20 -3.71 14.69
C VAL A 170 5.55 -3.16 15.14
N GLU A 171 6.66 -3.82 14.85
CA GLU A 171 7.98 -3.31 15.20
C GLU A 171 8.32 -2.09 14.32
N ASP A 172 8.22 -0.90 14.91
CA ASP A 172 8.88 0.32 14.45
C ASP A 172 10.24 0.39 15.15
N GLU A 173 11.33 0.39 14.36
CA GLU A 173 12.70 0.61 14.87
C GLU A 173 12.88 2.07 15.36
#